data_AF-A0A916M2B5-F1
#
_entry.id   AF-A0A916M2B5-F1
#
_cell.length_a   1.000
_cell.length_b   1.000
_cell.length_c   1.000
_cell.angle_alpha   90.00
_cell.angle_beta   90.00
_cell.angle_gamma   90.00
#
_symmetry.space_group_name_H-M   'P 1'
#
loop_
_entity.id
_entity.type
_entity.pdbx_description
1 polymer ?
#
loop_
_entity_poly.entity_id
_entity_poly.type
_entity_poly.pdbx_seq_one_letter_code
_entity_poly.pdbx_strand_id
1 'polypeptide(L)'
;MTTAEIQDALLNLIENAVCARETIDEGDDPDISDLADIASDIAENAQGFETVTTFEAAGLLTRNEGLVLRLADGGEFQVTIVQSRLGENDD
;
A
#
# COMPACT_ATOMS: atom_id res chain seq x y z
N MET A 1 5.73 17.74 2.93
CA MET A 1 5.64 16.30 2.64
C MET A 1 6.78 15.93 1.70
N THR A 2 7.70 15.13 2.21
CA THR A 2 8.87 14.59 1.51
C THR A 2 8.49 13.29 0.80
N THR A 3 9.33 12.83 -0.12
CA THR A 3 9.11 11.54 -0.82
C THR A 3 9.06 10.37 0.15
N ALA A 4 9.89 10.38 1.21
CA ALA A 4 9.87 9.35 2.25
C ALA A 4 8.56 9.34 3.04
N GLU A 5 8.01 10.51 3.38
CA GLU A 5 6.69 10.60 4.02
C GLU A 5 5.56 10.08 3.12
N ILE A 6 5.67 10.25 1.79
CA ILE A 6 4.72 9.69 0.83
C ILE A 6 4.88 8.17 0.74
N GLN A 7 6.12 7.67 0.72
CA GLN A 7 6.40 6.23 0.72
C GLN A 7 5.80 5.54 1.94
N ASP A 8 6.03 6.10 3.13
CA ASP A 8 5.51 5.57 4.39
C ASP A 8 3.96 5.57 4.40
N ALA A 9 3.34 6.67 3.94
CA ALA A 9 1.89 6.75 3.84
C ALA A 9 1.31 5.70 2.87
N LEU A 10 1.95 5.48 1.72
CA LEU A 10 1.53 4.48 0.74
C LEU A 10 1.76 3.05 1.23
N LEU A 11 2.89 2.80 1.91
CA LEU A 11 3.20 1.52 2.52
C LEU A 11 2.10 1.14 3.52
N ASN A 12 1.84 2.02 4.48
CA ASN A 12 0.81 1.81 5.50
C ASN A 12 -0.58 1.59 4.88
N LEU A 13 -0.95 2.36 3.84
CA LEU A 13 -2.24 2.20 3.18
C LEU A 13 -2.40 0.81 2.56
N ILE A 14 -1.38 0.34 1.85
CA ILE A 14 -1.41 -0.96 1.16
C ILE A 14 -1.32 -2.10 2.18
N GLU A 15 -0.51 -1.98 3.23
CA GLU A 15 -0.46 -2.98 4.31
C GLU A 15 -1.82 -3.12 5.00
N ASN A 16 -2.49 -2.00 5.31
CA ASN A 16 -3.83 -2.04 5.89
C ASN A 16 -4.85 -2.68 4.94
N ALA A 17 -4.75 -2.44 3.63
CA ALA A 17 -5.61 -3.08 2.63
C ALA A 17 -5.37 -4.60 2.53
N VAL A 18 -4.12 -5.05 2.63
CA VAL A 18 -3.75 -6.48 2.62
C VAL A 18 -4.20 -7.16 3.91
N CYS A 19 -3.99 -6.54 5.07
CA CYS A 19 -4.40 -7.07 6.38
C CYS A 19 -5.91 -7.12 6.55
N ALA A 20 -6.67 -6.15 6.01
CA ALA A 20 -8.12 -6.12 6.13
C ALA A 20 -8.81 -7.39 5.58
N ARG A 21 -8.16 -8.10 4.64
CA ARG A 21 -8.61 -9.40 4.11
C ARG A 21 -8.69 -10.49 5.20
N GLU A 22 -7.86 -10.46 6.23
CA GLU A 22 -7.81 -11.51 7.25
C GLU A 22 -8.90 -11.38 8.32
N THR A 23 -9.47 -10.19 8.52
CA THR A 23 -10.52 -9.91 9.52
C THR A 23 -11.94 -10.33 9.11
N ILE A 24 -12.15 -10.80 7.88
CA ILE A 24 -13.49 -11.13 7.36
C ILE A 24 -13.88 -12.60 7.66
N ASP A 25 -12.95 -13.44 8.16
CA ASP A 25 -13.20 -14.87 8.43
C ASP A 25 -13.63 -15.19 9.87
N GLU A 26 -13.52 -14.25 10.83
CA GLU A 26 -13.84 -14.48 12.25
C GLU A 26 -14.82 -13.46 12.84
N GLY A 27 -16.13 -13.72 12.70
CA GLY A 27 -17.14 -13.38 13.71
C GLY A 27 -17.94 -12.08 13.54
N ASP A 28 -19.18 -12.23 13.05
CA ASP A 28 -20.45 -11.62 13.54
C ASP A 28 -20.35 -10.39 14.48
N ASP A 29 -20.00 -9.20 13.98
CA ASP A 29 -20.15 -7.91 14.69
C ASP A 29 -20.88 -6.88 13.79
N PRO A 30 -22.16 -6.55 14.07
CA PRO A 30 -23.04 -5.81 13.15
C PRO A 30 -22.75 -4.30 13.05
N ASP A 31 -21.93 -3.73 13.93
CA ASP A 31 -21.58 -2.30 13.93
C ASP A 31 -20.40 -1.96 12.99
N ILE A 32 -19.81 -2.96 12.32
CA ILE A 32 -18.69 -2.80 11.38
C ILE A 32 -19.15 -2.91 9.91
N SER A 33 -20.42 -3.22 9.63
CA SER A 33 -20.90 -3.56 8.28
C SER A 33 -20.56 -2.53 7.20
N ASP A 34 -20.72 -1.23 7.48
CA ASP A 34 -20.42 -0.17 6.50
C ASP A 34 -18.92 -0.01 6.22
N LEU A 35 -18.06 -0.27 7.22
CA LEU A 35 -16.61 -0.27 7.06
C LEU A 35 -16.12 -1.57 6.41
N ALA A 36 -16.81 -2.68 6.69
CA ALA A 36 -16.55 -3.99 6.10
C ALA A 36 -16.88 -3.99 4.60
N ASP A 37 -17.94 -3.31 4.16
CA ASP A 37 -18.25 -3.16 2.72
C ASP A 37 -17.13 -2.39 1.99
N ILE A 38 -16.67 -1.26 2.55
CA ILE A 38 -15.56 -0.47 1.97
C ILE A 38 -14.25 -1.28 1.99
N ALA A 39 -13.96 -1.97 3.08
CA ALA A 39 -12.79 -2.84 3.20
C ALA A 39 -12.88 -4.03 2.25
N SER A 40 -14.07 -4.57 2.02
CA SER A 40 -14.33 -5.66 1.06
C SER A 40 -14.13 -5.18 -0.37
N ASP A 41 -14.60 -3.99 -0.75
CA ASP A 41 -14.34 -3.39 -2.07
C ASP A 41 -12.82 -3.18 -2.30
N ILE A 42 -12.12 -2.68 -1.29
CA ILE A 42 -10.66 -2.48 -1.35
C ILE A 42 -9.95 -3.85 -1.42
N ALA A 43 -10.37 -4.83 -0.62
CA ALA A 43 -9.84 -6.18 -0.63
C ALA A 43 -10.12 -6.90 -1.95
N GLU A 44 -11.28 -6.66 -2.57
CA GLU A 44 -11.67 -7.19 -3.87
C GLU A 44 -10.75 -6.65 -4.97
N ASN A 45 -10.43 -5.36 -4.94
CA ASN A 45 -9.48 -4.73 -5.85
C ASN A 45 -8.02 -5.07 -5.51
N ALA A 46 -7.74 -5.37 -4.25
CA ALA A 46 -6.45 -5.85 -3.78
C ALA A 46 -6.29 -7.37 -3.95
N GLN A 47 -7.28 -8.06 -4.56
CA GLN A 47 -7.17 -9.48 -4.89
C GLN A 47 -5.94 -9.70 -5.75
N GLY A 48 -4.97 -10.37 -5.14
CA GLY A 48 -3.71 -10.66 -5.77
C GLY A 48 -2.54 -10.11 -4.99
N PHE A 49 -2.64 -9.04 -4.19
CA PHE A 49 -1.49 -8.59 -3.40
C PHE A 49 -1.18 -9.55 -2.25
N GLU A 50 0.08 -9.95 -2.15
CA GLU A 50 0.61 -10.82 -1.11
C GLU A 50 1.43 -10.02 -0.10
N THR A 51 2.35 -9.19 -0.59
CA THR A 51 3.21 -8.37 0.27
C THR A 51 3.55 -7.04 -0.40
N VAL A 52 3.76 -6.01 0.41
CA VAL A 52 4.36 -4.74 0.02
C VAL A 52 5.60 -4.47 0.87
N THR A 53 6.65 -3.94 0.28
CA THR A 53 7.89 -3.58 1.00
C THR A 53 8.55 -2.36 0.36
N THR A 54 9.37 -1.62 1.10
CA THR A 54 10.17 -0.53 0.53
C THR A 54 11.29 -1.07 -0.37
N PHE A 55 11.79 -0.23 -1.28
CA PHE A 55 12.98 -0.53 -2.08
C PHE A 55 14.19 -0.89 -1.22
N GLU A 56 14.38 -0.20 -0.09
CA GLU A 56 15.44 -0.50 0.87
C GLU A 56 15.29 -1.90 1.46
N ALA A 57 14.10 -2.23 1.98
CA ALA A 57 13.83 -3.54 2.57
C ALA A 57 13.84 -4.68 1.53
N ALA A 58 13.51 -4.40 0.27
CA ALA A 58 13.68 -5.32 -0.85
C ALA A 58 15.15 -5.48 -1.33
N GLY A 59 16.08 -4.67 -0.79
CA GLY A 59 17.49 -4.71 -1.17
C GLY A 59 17.79 -4.15 -2.56
N LEU A 60 16.94 -3.28 -3.10
CA LEU A 60 17.17 -2.67 -4.40
C LEU A 60 18.29 -1.63 -4.34
N LEU A 61 19.27 -1.74 -5.24
CA LEU A 61 20.39 -0.81 -5.32
C LEU A 61 19.99 0.45 -6.11
N THR A 62 19.19 1.31 -5.49
CA THR A 62 18.68 2.55 -6.07
C THR A 62 18.71 3.69 -5.05
N ARG A 63 18.63 4.93 -5.55
CA ARG A 63 18.49 6.14 -4.74
C ARG A 63 17.05 6.66 -4.71
N ASN A 64 16.14 6.00 -5.43
CA ASN A 64 14.75 6.37 -5.45
C ASN A 64 14.04 5.79 -4.23
N GLU A 65 13.03 6.52 -3.75
CA GLU A 65 12.02 5.96 -2.86
C GLU A 65 10.95 5.23 -3.68
N GLY A 66 10.49 4.11 -3.15
CA GLY A 66 9.50 3.29 -3.84
C GLY A 66 9.11 2.04 -3.06
N LEU A 67 8.16 1.32 -3.63
CA LEU A 67 7.58 0.10 -3.08
C LEU A 67 7.72 -1.05 -4.08
N VAL A 68 8.01 -2.24 -3.58
CA VAL A 68 7.89 -3.49 -4.31
C VAL A 68 6.58 -4.15 -3.88
N LEU A 69 5.74 -4.46 -4.86
CA LEU A 69 4.48 -5.17 -4.70
C LEU A 69 4.69 -6.59 -5.20
N ARG A 70 4.42 -7.58 -4.36
CA ARG A 70 4.37 -8.99 -4.76
C ARG A 70 2.93 -9.46 -4.78
N LEU A 71 2.58 -10.16 -5.85
CA LEU A 71 1.29 -10.78 -6.02
C LEU A 71 1.35 -12.28 -5.68
N ALA A 72 0.20 -12.85 -5.33
CA ALA A 72 0.03 -14.26 -4.99
C ALA A 72 0.29 -15.21 -6.18
N ASP A 73 0.22 -14.71 -7.42
CA ASP A 73 0.62 -15.46 -8.61
C ASP A 73 2.13 -15.43 -8.88
N GLY A 74 2.90 -14.78 -7.99
CA GLY A 74 4.34 -14.58 -8.12
C GLY A 74 4.72 -13.36 -8.96
N GLY A 75 3.75 -12.59 -9.46
CA GLY A 75 4.01 -11.33 -10.15
C GLY A 75 4.67 -10.31 -9.20
N GLU A 76 5.63 -9.54 -9.72
CA GLU A 76 6.31 -8.51 -8.95
C GLU A 76 6.30 -7.19 -9.71
N PHE A 77 5.92 -6.11 -9.04
CA PHE A 77 5.83 -4.76 -9.60
C PHE A 77 6.58 -3.78 -8.72
N GLN A 78 7.18 -2.77 -9.36
CA GLN A 78 7.85 -1.68 -8.66
C GLN A 78 7.09 -0.38 -8.86
N VAL A 79 6.78 0.30 -7.76
CA VAL A 79 6.21 1.65 -7.74
C VAL A 79 7.31 2.61 -7.33
N THR A 80 7.71 3.50 -8.23
CA THR A 80 8.70 4.54 -7.93
C THR A 80 7.99 5.86 -7.63
N ILE A 81 8.39 6.52 -6.55
CA ILE A 81 7.79 7.78 -6.14
C ILE A 81 8.72 8.91 -6.60
N VAL A 82 8.22 9.78 -7.47
CA VAL A 82 8.97 10.90 -8.03
C VAL A 82 8.22 12.19 -7.79
N GLN A 83 8.91 13.19 -7.27
CA GLN A 83 8.36 14.54 -7.16
C GLN A 83 8.49 15.27 -8.49
N SER A 84 7.37 15.46 -9.20
CA SER A 84 7.37 16.09 -10.52
C SER A 84 7.65 17.60 -10.48
N ARG A 85 7.22 18.29 -9.41
CA ARG A 85 7.46 19.72 -9.18
C ARG A 85 7.65 19.96 -7.69
N LEU A 86 8.67 20.73 -7.34
CA LEU A 86 8.73 21.38 -6.04
C LEU A 86 7.71 22.52 -6.11
N GLY A 87 6.74 22.58 -5.19
CA GLY A 87 5.91 23.76 -5.09
C GLY A 87 6.82 24.94 -4.82
N GLU A 88 6.90 25.88 -5.77
CA GLU A 88 7.45 27.20 -5.51
C GLU A 88 6.58 27.79 -4.38
N ASN A 89 7.08 27.74 -3.15
CA ASN A 89 6.70 28.75 -2.19
C ASN A 89 7.40 30.01 -2.68
N ASP A 90 6.72 30.74 -3.55
CA ASP A 90 7.06 32.10 -3.96
C ASP A 90 6.97 32.96 -2.69
N ASP A 91 8.12 33.20 -2.06
CA ASP A 91 8.33 34.19 -0.99
C ASP A 91 9.31 35.27 -1.50
#